data_AF-A0A1L7TVR2-F1
#
_entry.id   AF-A0A1L7TVR2-F1
#
_cell.length_a   1.000
_cell.length_b   1.000
_cell.length_c   1.000
_cell.angle_alpha   90.00
_cell.angle_beta   90.00
_cell.angle_gamma   90.00
#
_symmetry.space_group_name_H-M   'P 1'
#
loop_
_entity.id
_entity.type
_entity.pdbx_description
1 polymer ?
#
loop_
_entity_poly.entity_id
_entity_poly.type
_entity_poly.pdbx_seq_one_letter_code
_entity_poly.pdbx_strand_id
1 'polypeptide(L)'
;MAKGIAALLTLLGVAFAQIDRTCIDIAFNSETNTLSGKCQPRDNSGYIPSELDLNDCFGYDGTTITPTYHGNFAESCHGCEMLVAPDPWYGGAEYWIRCTCEGQSEKVAVPLEAAVAHEYVSNKDGHLLC
;
A
#
# COMPACT_ATOMS: atom_id res chain seq x y z
N MET A 1 -4.19 -26.69 -45.15
CA MET A 1 -4.65 -25.34 -44.76
C MET A 1 -5.05 -25.38 -43.29
N ALA A 2 -4.09 -25.12 -42.39
CA ALA A 2 -4.39 -25.02 -40.97
C ALA A 2 -4.84 -23.59 -40.67
N LYS A 3 -6.10 -23.42 -40.26
CA LYS A 3 -6.65 -22.15 -39.79
C LYS A 3 -5.90 -21.78 -38.50
N GLY A 4 -5.02 -20.78 -38.59
CA GLY A 4 -4.41 -20.18 -37.41
C GLY A 4 -5.48 -19.53 -36.56
N ILE A 5 -5.82 -20.16 -35.44
CA ILE A 5 -6.57 -19.50 -34.37
C ILE A 5 -5.58 -18.53 -33.73
N ALA A 6 -5.68 -17.25 -34.09
CA ALA A 6 -5.04 -16.20 -33.34
C ALA A 6 -5.71 -16.15 -31.97
N ALA A 7 -5.09 -16.77 -30.96
CA ALA A 7 -5.46 -16.58 -29.58
C ALA A 7 -5.14 -15.12 -29.23
N LEU A 8 -6.16 -14.27 -29.23
CA LEU A 8 -6.08 -12.94 -28.66
C LEU A 8 -5.78 -13.13 -27.17
N LEU A 9 -4.54 -12.96 -26.76
CA LEU A 9 -4.19 -12.78 -25.35
C LEU A 9 -4.85 -11.49 -24.89
N THR A 10 -6.05 -11.60 -24.34
CA THR A 10 -6.63 -10.56 -23.52
C THR A 10 -5.75 -10.42 -22.28
N LEU A 11 -4.80 -9.49 -22.31
CA LEU A 11 -4.08 -8.94 -21.14
C LEU A 11 -5.04 -8.09 -20.29
N LEU A 12 -6.23 -8.61 -19.99
CA LEU A 12 -7.16 -7.99 -19.06
C LEU A 12 -6.89 -8.61 -17.68
N GLY A 13 -6.43 -7.78 -16.75
CA GLY A 13 -6.57 -8.07 -15.33
C GLY A 13 -5.28 -8.34 -14.58
N VAL A 14 -4.37 -7.37 -14.57
CA VAL A 14 -3.66 -6.95 -13.35
C VAL A 14 -3.32 -5.48 -13.58
N ALA A 15 -4.32 -4.60 -13.44
CA ALA A 15 -3.99 -3.22 -13.13
C ALA A 15 -3.35 -3.30 -11.74
N PHE A 16 -2.01 -3.31 -11.73
CA PHE A 16 -1.17 -3.34 -10.54
C PHE A 16 -1.75 -2.34 -9.54
N ALA A 17 -2.31 -2.82 -8.43
CA ALA A 17 -2.88 -1.94 -7.42
C ALA A 17 -1.78 -1.30 -6.54
N GLN A 18 -0.54 -1.40 -6.99
CA GLN A 18 0.62 -0.72 -6.47
C GLN A 18 0.41 0.81 -6.58
N ILE A 19 0.25 1.45 -5.43
CA ILE A 19 0.14 2.89 -5.24
C ILE A 19 1.42 3.62 -5.67
N ASP A 20 2.60 2.98 -5.67
CA ASP A 20 3.85 3.55 -6.21
C ASP A 20 3.78 3.83 -7.72
N ARG A 21 2.97 3.07 -8.45
CA ARG A 21 2.80 3.19 -9.91
C ARG A 21 1.55 3.92 -10.32
N THR A 22 0.51 3.85 -9.50
CA THR A 22 -0.83 4.31 -9.88
C THR A 22 -1.28 5.55 -9.11
N CYS A 23 -0.49 6.02 -8.15
CA CYS A 23 -0.73 7.26 -7.44
C CYS A 23 0.51 8.17 -7.49
N ILE A 24 0.26 9.48 -7.33
CA ILE A 24 1.28 10.53 -7.28
C ILE A 24 1.08 11.37 -6.03
N ASP A 25 2.09 12.16 -5.68
CA ASP A 25 2.09 13.03 -4.51
C ASP A 25 1.77 12.26 -3.21
N ILE A 26 2.22 11.00 -3.10
CA ILE A 26 2.00 10.16 -1.91
C ILE A 26 2.68 10.83 -0.70
N ALA A 27 1.89 11.03 0.35
CA ALA A 27 2.32 11.63 1.60
C ALA A 27 1.65 10.96 2.80
N PHE A 28 2.39 10.86 3.90
CA PHE A 28 1.91 10.32 5.16
C PHE A 28 1.86 11.41 6.22
N ASN A 29 0.71 11.56 6.88
CA ASN A 29 0.55 12.40 8.06
C ASN A 29 0.65 11.53 9.32
N SER A 30 1.74 11.69 10.07
CA SER A 30 2.00 10.90 11.29
C SER A 30 1.17 11.34 12.51
N GLU A 31 0.53 12.50 12.47
CA GLU A 31 -0.37 12.96 13.54
C GLU A 31 -1.72 12.25 13.45
N THR A 32 -2.20 11.99 12.23
CA THR A 32 -3.50 11.35 11.96
C THR A 32 -3.39 9.92 11.44
N ASN A 33 -2.17 9.43 11.22
CA ASN A 33 -1.87 8.15 10.56
C ASN A 33 -2.51 8.00 9.18
N THR A 34 -2.73 9.11 8.48
CA THR A 34 -3.42 9.13 7.18
C THR A 34 -2.40 9.09 6.05
N LEU A 35 -2.55 8.12 5.15
CA LEU A 35 -1.91 8.11 3.86
C LEU A 35 -2.77 8.91 2.87
N SER A 36 -2.14 9.79 2.10
CA SER A 36 -2.81 10.62 1.11
C SER A 36 -2.05 10.59 -0.21
N GLY A 37 -2.76 10.83 -1.30
CA GLY A 37 -2.17 10.95 -2.63
C GLY A 37 -3.21 11.27 -3.67
N LYS A 38 -2.80 11.34 -4.93
CA LYS A 38 -3.74 11.40 -6.06
C LYS A 38 -3.60 10.13 -6.88
N CYS A 39 -4.67 9.40 -7.06
CA CYS A 39 -4.66 8.07 -7.67
C CYS A 39 -5.38 8.04 -9.00
N GLN A 40 -4.87 7.23 -9.93
CA GLN A 40 -5.40 7.12 -11.27
C GLN A 40 -6.65 6.20 -11.27
N PRO A 41 -7.82 6.69 -11.73
CA PRO A 41 -9.00 5.86 -11.92
C PRO A 41 -8.87 4.95 -13.13
N ARG A 42 -9.68 3.89 -13.20
CA ARG A 42 -9.66 2.89 -14.27
C ARG A 42 -9.91 3.51 -15.64
N ASP A 43 -10.73 4.55 -15.70
CA ASP A 43 -11.07 5.26 -16.93
C ASP A 43 -9.98 6.25 -17.40
N ASN A 44 -8.93 6.46 -16.61
CA ASN A 44 -7.85 7.42 -16.86
C ASN A 44 -8.32 8.86 -17.05
N SER A 45 -9.48 9.23 -16.47
CA SER A 45 -10.06 10.58 -16.58
C SER A 45 -9.21 11.67 -15.93
N GLY A 46 -8.30 11.30 -15.05
CA GLY A 46 -7.37 12.18 -14.35
C GLY A 46 -7.13 11.72 -12.93
N TYR A 47 -6.02 12.09 -12.31
CA TYR A 47 -5.70 11.70 -10.95
C TYR A 47 -6.70 12.31 -9.94
N ILE A 48 -7.26 11.46 -9.08
CA ILE A 48 -8.27 11.82 -8.07
C ILE A 48 -7.60 11.85 -6.69
N PRO A 49 -7.75 12.93 -5.89
CA PRO A 49 -7.29 12.94 -4.51
C PRO A 49 -7.96 11.83 -3.69
N SER A 50 -7.16 11.10 -2.93
CA SER A 50 -7.63 10.04 -2.03
C SER A 50 -6.84 10.05 -0.73
N GLU A 51 -7.52 9.66 0.34
CA GLU A 51 -6.96 9.52 1.68
C GLU A 51 -7.38 8.16 2.27
N LEU A 52 -6.54 7.60 3.14
CA LEU A 52 -6.75 6.33 3.81
C LEU A 52 -6.15 6.40 5.22
N ASP A 53 -6.95 6.13 6.24
CA ASP A 53 -6.44 5.95 7.61
C ASP A 53 -5.74 4.59 7.71
N LEU A 54 -4.44 4.58 8.01
CA LEU A 54 -3.68 3.33 8.10
C LEU A 54 -4.07 2.49 9.32
N ASN A 55 -4.79 3.05 10.31
CA ASN A 55 -5.40 2.26 11.38
C ASN A 55 -6.45 1.27 10.87
N ASP A 56 -7.07 1.55 9.72
CA ASP A 56 -8.02 0.64 9.09
C ASP A 56 -7.33 -0.55 8.40
N CYS A 57 -6.04 -0.43 8.07
CA CYS A 57 -5.32 -1.47 7.33
C CYS A 57 -4.28 -2.24 8.16
N PHE A 58 -3.85 -1.69 9.30
CA PHE A 58 -2.76 -2.26 10.09
C PHE A 58 -3.07 -2.34 11.58
N GLY A 59 -2.60 -3.41 12.22
CA GLY A 59 -2.59 -3.62 13.66
C GLY A 59 -1.20 -3.94 14.20
N TYR A 60 -1.05 -4.00 15.51
CA TYR A 60 0.19 -4.39 16.18
C TYR A 60 -0.04 -5.62 17.07
N ASP A 61 0.75 -6.68 16.87
CA ASP A 61 0.56 -7.96 17.57
C ASP A 61 1.44 -8.12 18.84
N GLY A 62 2.15 -7.05 19.24
CA GLY A 62 3.15 -7.08 20.31
C GLY A 62 4.57 -7.35 19.83
N THR A 63 4.75 -7.68 18.55
CA THR A 63 6.07 -7.90 17.95
C THR A 63 6.27 -7.07 16.68
N THR A 64 5.31 -7.12 15.75
CA THR A 64 5.39 -6.42 14.47
C THR A 64 4.08 -5.72 14.12
N ILE A 65 4.15 -4.74 13.23
CA ILE A 65 2.95 -4.20 12.58
C ILE A 65 2.53 -5.23 11.52
N THR A 66 1.26 -5.60 11.53
CA THR A 66 0.69 -6.60 10.61
C THR A 66 -0.49 -6.01 9.85
N PRO A 67 -0.70 -6.40 8.58
CA PRO A 67 -1.91 -6.09 7.85
C PRO A 67 -3.11 -6.72 8.55
N THR A 68 -4.07 -5.92 8.97
CA THR A 68 -5.28 -6.37 9.65
C THR A 68 -6.34 -5.28 9.51
N TYR A 69 -7.53 -5.68 9.05
CA TYR A 69 -8.65 -4.76 8.90
C TYR A 69 -9.09 -4.21 10.26
N HIS A 70 -9.16 -2.88 10.39
CA HIS A 70 -9.40 -2.15 11.64
C HIS A 70 -8.46 -2.57 12.78
N GLY A 71 -7.18 -2.76 12.46
CA GLY A 71 -6.17 -3.21 13.42
C GLY A 71 -5.72 -2.15 14.43
N ASN A 72 -5.91 -0.86 14.14
CA ASN A 72 -5.57 0.27 15.01
C ASN A 72 -4.16 0.25 15.60
N PHE A 73 -3.14 0.02 14.76
CA PHE A 73 -1.74 -0.06 15.21
C PHE A 73 -1.29 1.18 16.03
N ALA A 74 -1.88 2.35 15.80
CA ALA A 74 -1.51 3.59 16.49
C ALA A 74 -1.83 3.57 18.00
N GLU A 75 -2.63 2.62 18.50
CA GLU A 75 -2.82 2.45 19.95
C GLU A 75 -1.53 2.04 20.67
N SER A 76 -0.64 1.32 19.97
CA SER A 76 0.62 0.81 20.54
C SER A 76 1.87 1.34 19.83
N CYS A 77 1.71 2.07 18.72
CA CYS A 77 2.81 2.56 17.91
C CYS A 77 2.70 4.08 17.68
N HIS A 78 3.82 4.79 17.77
CA HIS A 78 3.90 6.24 17.67
C HIS A 78 5.17 6.70 16.96
N GLY A 79 5.25 7.99 16.61
CA GLY A 79 6.43 8.57 15.96
C GLY A 79 6.72 7.93 14.60
N CYS A 80 5.66 7.58 13.87
CA CYS A 80 5.74 6.93 12.58
C CYS A 80 6.32 7.87 11.53
N GLU A 81 7.14 7.31 10.65
CA GLU A 81 7.68 7.98 9.47
C GLU A 81 7.46 7.11 8.24
N MET A 82 7.21 7.76 7.11
CA MET A 82 7.17 7.08 5.83
C MET A 82 8.55 7.15 5.17
N LEU A 83 8.98 6.04 4.58
CA LEU A 83 10.24 5.92 3.88
C LEU A 83 10.08 5.06 2.63
N VAL A 84 11.05 5.16 1.73
CA VAL A 84 11.14 4.28 0.57
C VAL A 84 12.24 3.26 0.84
N ALA A 85 11.91 1.98 0.78
CA ALA A 85 12.84 0.87 0.98
C ALA A 85 12.55 -0.27 -0.01
N PRO A 86 13.50 -1.20 -0.20
CA PRO A 86 13.29 -2.33 -1.11
C PRO A 86 12.12 -3.22 -0.66
N ASP A 87 11.24 -3.59 -1.59
CA ASP A 87 10.23 -4.64 -1.45
C ASP A 87 10.95 -5.92 -0.96
N PRO A 88 10.44 -6.57 0.11
CA PRO A 88 11.12 -7.72 0.72
C PRO A 88 11.34 -8.94 -0.19
N TRP A 89 10.61 -9.03 -1.30
CA TRP A 89 10.59 -10.20 -2.19
C TRP A 89 11.24 -9.95 -3.54
N TYR A 90 11.01 -8.77 -4.12
CA TYR A 90 11.46 -8.40 -5.45
C TYR A 90 12.52 -7.30 -5.46
N GLY A 91 12.76 -6.65 -4.32
CA GLY A 91 13.82 -5.64 -4.14
C GLY A 91 13.57 -4.32 -4.89
N GLY A 92 12.40 -4.12 -5.48
CA GLY A 92 11.98 -2.84 -6.08
C GLY A 92 11.74 -1.79 -4.99
N ALA A 93 11.81 -0.50 -5.32
CA ALA A 93 11.49 0.54 -4.34
C ALA A 93 9.98 0.54 -4.01
N GLU A 94 9.64 0.57 -2.73
CA GLU A 94 8.26 0.55 -2.24
C GLU A 94 8.10 1.51 -1.05
N TYR A 95 6.88 1.95 -0.76
CA TYR A 95 6.58 2.73 0.43
C TYR A 95 6.47 1.85 1.68
N TRP A 96 7.10 2.32 2.76
CA TRP A 96 7.08 1.70 4.07
C TRP A 96 6.68 2.72 5.12
N ILE A 97 6.03 2.24 6.19
CA ILE A 97 5.94 2.99 7.43
C ILE A 97 6.84 2.36 8.48
N ARG A 98 7.46 3.20 9.30
CA ARG A 98 8.33 2.78 10.39
C ARG A 98 8.00 3.55 11.66
N CYS A 99 7.66 2.83 12.73
CA CYS A 99 7.14 3.39 13.97
C CYS A 99 7.91 2.89 15.20
N THR A 100 7.89 3.67 16.27
CA THR A 100 8.27 3.18 17.60
C THR A 100 7.06 2.49 18.21
N CYS A 101 7.16 1.20 18.51
CA CYS A 101 6.06 0.44 19.10
C CYS A 101 6.40 -0.02 20.52
N GLU A 102 5.37 -0.15 21.35
CA GLU A 102 5.50 -0.65 22.71
C GLU A 102 6.21 -2.00 22.77
N GLY A 103 7.15 -2.16 23.71
CA GLY A 103 7.91 -3.39 23.87
C GLY A 103 9.08 -3.58 22.89
N GLN A 104 9.29 -2.67 21.93
CA GLN A 104 10.36 -2.76 20.95
C GLN A 104 11.51 -1.79 21.25
N SER A 105 12.74 -2.27 21.15
CA SER A 105 13.94 -1.44 21.29
C SER A 105 14.31 -0.70 20.00
N GLU A 106 13.87 -1.23 18.86
CA GLU A 106 14.06 -0.63 17.54
C GLU A 106 12.71 -0.30 16.92
N LYS A 107 12.70 0.66 15.99
CA LYS A 107 11.46 0.96 15.25
C LYS A 107 11.08 -0.23 14.36
N VAL A 108 9.81 -0.60 14.42
CA VAL A 108 9.17 -1.64 13.60
C VAL A 108 8.78 -1.03 12.26
N ALA A 109 9.05 -1.75 11.17
CA ALA A 109 8.71 -1.31 9.82
C ALA A 109 7.80 -2.31 9.12
N VAL A 110 6.86 -1.80 8.32
CA VAL A 110 5.97 -2.61 7.48
C VAL A 110 5.86 -1.97 6.09
N PRO A 111 5.92 -2.77 5.01
CA PRO A 111 5.64 -2.29 3.65
C PRO A 111 4.15 -1.99 3.48
N LEU A 112 3.81 -1.04 2.61
CA LEU A 112 2.42 -0.67 2.33
C LEU A 112 1.76 -1.52 1.21
N GLU A 113 2.53 -2.14 0.31
CA GLU A 113 2.08 -2.69 -0.98
C GLU A 113 2.53 -4.14 -1.27
N ALA A 114 3.46 -4.69 -0.48
CA ALA A 114 4.00 -6.06 -0.47
C ALA A 114 3.45 -7.03 -1.55
N ALA A 115 4.20 -7.20 -2.63
CA ALA A 115 3.71 -7.78 -3.89
C ALA A 115 3.27 -9.27 -3.86
N VAL A 116 3.61 -10.05 -2.83
CA VAL A 116 3.18 -11.47 -2.71
C VAL A 116 2.06 -11.71 -1.70
N ALA A 117 1.71 -10.71 -0.89
CA ALA A 117 0.80 -10.88 0.25
C ALA A 117 -0.56 -10.20 0.07
N HIS A 118 -0.88 -9.77 -1.16
CA HIS A 118 -2.06 -8.98 -1.49
C HIS A 118 -1.93 -7.54 -0.97
N GLU A 119 -1.31 -6.66 -1.78
CA GLU A 119 -1.42 -5.20 -1.78
C GLU A 119 -2.22 -4.64 -0.57
N TYR A 120 -1.55 -4.50 0.58
CA TYR A 120 -2.24 -4.16 1.85
C TYR A 120 -2.92 -2.80 1.78
N VAL A 121 -2.28 -1.89 1.03
CA VAL A 121 -2.84 -0.66 0.54
C VAL A 121 -2.78 -0.70 -0.98
N SER A 122 -3.89 -0.36 -1.61
CA SER A 122 -4.09 -0.48 -3.03
C SER A 122 -4.86 0.70 -3.60
N ASN A 123 -4.66 0.99 -4.88
CA ASN A 123 -5.53 1.89 -5.63
C ASN A 123 -6.68 1.10 -6.31
N LYS A 124 -7.91 1.32 -5.86
CA LYS A 124 -9.13 0.79 -6.51
C LYS A 124 -9.91 1.95 -7.13
N ASP A 125 -9.77 2.10 -8.45
CA ASP A 125 -10.50 3.08 -9.26
C ASP A 125 -10.34 4.54 -8.79
N GLY A 126 -9.11 4.92 -8.42
CA GLY A 126 -8.79 6.27 -7.94
C GLY A 126 -8.89 6.43 -6.43
N HIS A 127 -9.16 5.35 -5.68
CA HIS A 127 -9.31 5.36 -4.24
C HIS A 127 -8.28 4.46 -3.55
N LEU A 128 -7.54 5.01 -2.60
CA LEU A 128 -6.68 4.28 -1.68
C LEU A 128 -7.54 3.45 -0.73
N LEU A 129 -7.29 2.14 -0.67
CA LEU A 129 -8.03 1.20 0.17
C LEU A 129 -7.11 0.07 0.66
N CYS A 130 -7.48 -0.55 1.77
CA CYS A 130 -7.20 -1.96 1.98
C CYS A 130 -8.18 -2.80 1.09
#